data_AF-A0AAW1GQ93-F1
#
_entry.id   AF-A0AAW1GQ93-F1
#
_cell.length_a   1.000
_cell.length_b   1.000
_cell.length_c   1.000
_cell.angle_alpha   90.00
_cell.angle_beta   90.00
_cell.angle_gamma   90.00
#
_symmetry.space_group_name_H-M   'P 1'
#
loop_
_entity.id
_entity.type
_entity.pdbx_description
1 polymer ?
#
loop_
_entity_poly.entity_id
_entity_poly.type
_entity_poly.pdbx_seq_one_letter_code
_entity_poly.pdbx_strand_id
1 'polypeptide(L)'
;MWPDLIQKAKEGGVDVIQTYVFWNGHEPQPGQYYFEERYDLVKFIRLVQQAGLYAHLRIGPYVCAEWNFGGFPVWLKYVPDINFRTDNEPFKNAMQKFTLKIVDMMKVEKLFESQGGPIILSQIEHEYGLLESEIGAPGKAYSNWAAKMVVGLNTGVPWVMCKQDDAPDPVINTCNGFYCDYFSPNKAYKPKMWTEAWT
;
A
#
# COMPACT_ATOMS: atom_id res chain seq x y z
N MET A 1 -16.27 16.31 5.91
CA MET A 1 -15.20 16.53 4.91
C MET A 1 -15.15 15.42 3.88
N TRP A 2 -14.93 14.15 4.23
CA TRP A 2 -14.76 13.09 3.22
C TRP A 2 -15.82 13.01 2.13
N PRO A 3 -17.14 13.02 2.42
CA PRO A 3 -18.15 12.94 1.35
C PRO A 3 -18.04 14.09 0.33
N ASP A 4 -17.82 15.31 0.81
CA ASP A 4 -17.67 16.50 -0.04
C ASP A 4 -16.39 16.45 -0.90
N LEU A 5 -15.25 16.01 -0.32
CA LEU A 5 -13.99 15.86 -1.08
C LEU A 5 -14.10 14.76 -2.14
N ILE A 6 -14.71 13.64 -1.81
CA ILE A 6 -14.93 12.53 -2.75
C ILE A 6 -15.87 12.97 -3.88
N GLN A 7 -16.92 13.71 -3.57
CA GLN A 7 -17.85 14.24 -4.56
C GLN A 7 -17.17 15.23 -5.51
N LYS A 8 -16.33 16.14 -5.00
CA LYS A 8 -15.53 17.06 -5.81
C LYS A 8 -14.55 16.32 -6.71
N ALA A 9 -13.90 15.27 -6.23
CA ALA A 9 -13.02 14.43 -7.05
C ALA A 9 -13.80 13.78 -8.20
N LYS A 10 -15.00 13.24 -7.92
CA LYS A 10 -15.88 12.69 -8.94
C LYS A 10 -16.29 13.72 -9.99
N GLU A 11 -16.70 14.91 -9.55
CA GLU A 11 -17.05 16.02 -10.44
C GLU A 11 -15.86 16.51 -11.27
N GLY A 12 -14.64 16.38 -10.73
CA GLY A 12 -13.38 16.62 -11.43
C GLY A 12 -12.97 15.53 -12.43
N GLY A 13 -13.74 14.45 -12.56
CA GLY A 13 -13.48 13.37 -13.52
C GLY A 13 -12.52 12.27 -13.01
N VAL A 14 -12.35 12.13 -11.70
CA VAL A 14 -11.56 11.04 -11.11
C VAL A 14 -12.38 9.75 -11.05
N ASP A 15 -11.84 8.64 -11.55
CA ASP A 15 -12.44 7.30 -11.43
C ASP A 15 -11.99 6.54 -10.17
N VAL A 16 -10.79 6.86 -9.66
CA VAL A 16 -10.13 6.10 -8.58
C VAL A 16 -9.62 7.04 -7.49
N ILE A 17 -10.05 6.82 -6.25
CA ILE A 17 -9.46 7.47 -5.08
C ILE A 17 -8.30 6.62 -4.56
N GLN A 18 -7.10 7.20 -4.50
CA GLN A 18 -5.91 6.56 -3.97
C GLN A 18 -5.64 7.04 -2.54
N THR A 19 -5.31 6.12 -1.63
CA THR A 19 -4.91 6.49 -0.25
C THR A 19 -3.87 5.52 0.31
N TYR A 20 -3.05 6.02 1.22
CA TYR A 20 -2.18 5.19 2.07
C TYR A 20 -2.94 4.63 3.27
N VAL A 21 -2.34 3.61 3.90
CA VAL A 21 -2.72 3.12 5.23
C VAL A 21 -1.62 3.49 6.23
N PHE A 22 -1.95 4.28 7.24
CA PHE A 22 -0.98 4.82 8.20
C PHE A 22 -0.87 3.94 9.44
N TRP A 23 0.04 2.95 9.42
CA TRP A 23 0.18 1.96 10.50
C TRP A 23 0.34 2.59 11.88
N ASN A 24 1.20 3.58 12.04
CA ASN A 24 1.42 4.25 13.33
C ASN A 24 0.17 4.86 13.96
N GLY A 25 -0.77 5.36 13.15
CA GLY A 25 -2.06 5.85 13.62
C GLY A 25 -3.02 4.72 13.96
N HIS A 26 -2.95 3.62 13.20
CA HIS A 26 -3.81 2.45 13.42
C HIS A 26 -3.34 1.52 14.53
N GLU A 27 -2.07 1.55 14.94
CA GLU A 27 -1.52 0.73 16.03
C GLU A 27 -0.60 1.58 16.92
N PRO A 28 -1.15 2.54 17.70
CA PRO A 28 -0.36 3.45 18.54
C PRO A 28 0.44 2.72 19.63
N GLN A 29 -0.01 1.54 20.06
CA GLN A 29 0.70 0.64 20.97
C GLN A 29 0.65 -0.79 20.42
N PRO A 30 1.62 -1.67 20.74
CA PRO A 30 1.64 -3.04 20.24
C PRO A 30 0.33 -3.79 20.52
N GLY A 31 -0.34 -4.25 19.47
CA GLY A 31 -1.60 -5.00 19.55
C GLY A 31 -2.85 -4.17 19.84
N GLN A 32 -2.73 -2.86 20.11
CA GLN A 32 -3.87 -1.97 20.35
C GLN A 32 -4.17 -1.18 19.08
N TYR A 33 -5.30 -1.52 18.45
CA TYR A 33 -5.67 -0.94 17.16
C TYR A 33 -6.70 0.19 17.29
N TYR A 34 -6.57 1.20 16.43
CA TYR A 34 -7.48 2.34 16.34
C TYR A 34 -7.97 2.54 14.90
N PHE A 35 -9.28 2.34 14.70
CA PHE A 35 -9.96 2.52 13.40
C PHE A 35 -11.22 3.39 13.57
N GLU A 36 -11.16 4.36 14.46
CA GLU A 36 -12.27 5.25 14.78
C GLU A 36 -12.05 6.66 14.19
N GLU A 37 -13.10 7.47 14.19
CA GLU A 37 -13.07 8.87 13.78
C GLU A 37 -12.40 9.08 12.41
N ARG A 38 -11.30 9.85 12.35
CA ARG A 38 -10.55 10.12 11.12
C ARG A 38 -9.66 8.95 10.66
N TYR A 39 -9.54 7.91 11.49
CA TYR A 39 -8.83 6.67 11.16
C TYR A 39 -9.80 5.52 10.83
N ASP A 40 -11.09 5.80 10.67
CA ASP A 40 -12.06 4.81 10.18
C ASP A 40 -11.87 4.56 8.67
N LEU A 41 -10.89 3.72 8.36
CA LEU A 41 -10.50 3.34 7.00
C LEU A 41 -11.64 2.63 6.26
N VAL A 42 -12.36 1.72 6.93
CA VAL A 42 -13.47 0.98 6.33
C VAL A 42 -14.57 1.95 5.91
N LYS A 43 -14.95 2.90 6.78
CA LYS A 43 -15.92 3.93 6.43
C LYS A 43 -15.44 4.82 5.29
N PHE A 44 -14.17 5.23 5.28
CA PHE A 44 -13.62 6.02 4.18
C PHE A 44 -13.76 5.28 2.84
N ILE A 45 -13.35 4.01 2.76
CA ILE A 45 -13.46 3.21 1.53
C ILE A 45 -14.92 2.97 1.14
N ARG A 46 -15.83 2.74 2.09
CA ARG A 46 -17.27 2.66 1.81
C ARG A 46 -17.84 3.97 1.25
N LEU A 47 -17.38 5.13 1.71
CA LEU A 47 -17.79 6.41 1.13
C LEU A 47 -17.33 6.56 -0.33
N VAL A 48 -16.12 6.07 -0.66
CA VAL A 48 -15.64 5.99 -2.05
C VAL A 48 -16.57 5.11 -2.90
N GLN A 49 -16.94 3.93 -2.39
CA GLN A 49 -17.89 3.03 -3.05
C GLN A 49 -19.27 3.66 -3.24
N GLN A 50 -19.81 4.33 -2.21
CA GLN A 50 -21.11 5.01 -2.28
C GLN A 50 -21.13 6.12 -3.32
N ALA A 51 -20.01 6.80 -3.54
CA ALA A 51 -19.86 7.76 -4.62
C ALA A 51 -19.75 7.08 -6.00
N GLY A 52 -19.65 5.76 -6.09
CA GLY A 52 -19.48 5.02 -7.34
C GLY A 52 -18.07 5.15 -7.93
N LEU A 53 -17.07 5.39 -7.10
CA LEU A 53 -15.65 5.43 -7.49
C LEU A 53 -14.94 4.15 -7.05
N TYR A 54 -13.84 3.83 -7.71
CA TYR A 54 -12.93 2.78 -7.28
C TYR A 54 -11.89 3.30 -6.28
N ALA A 55 -11.15 2.39 -5.66
CA ALA A 55 -10.09 2.69 -4.71
C ALA A 55 -8.77 1.98 -5.08
N HIS A 56 -7.66 2.69 -4.92
CA HIS A 56 -6.31 2.12 -4.89
C HIS A 56 -5.77 2.23 -3.46
N LEU A 57 -5.67 1.09 -2.76
CA LEU A 57 -5.28 1.03 -1.36
C LEU A 57 -3.79 0.75 -1.20
N ARG A 58 -3.01 1.78 -0.85
CA ARG A 58 -1.56 1.67 -0.69
C ARG A 58 -1.22 1.31 0.75
N ILE A 59 -1.16 0.01 1.04
CA ILE A 59 -1.12 -0.52 2.40
C ILE A 59 0.24 -0.24 3.09
N GLY A 60 1.32 -0.12 2.32
CA GLY A 60 2.67 0.08 2.85
C GLY A 60 3.29 -1.25 3.30
N PRO A 61 3.85 -1.39 4.53
CA PRO A 61 3.53 -0.55 5.68
C PRO A 61 4.40 0.70 5.81
N TYR A 62 5.54 0.75 5.12
CA TYR A 62 6.23 2.01 4.87
C TYR A 62 5.47 2.76 3.77
N VAL A 63 5.14 4.03 4.01
CA VAL A 63 4.36 4.85 3.08
C VAL A 63 5.04 6.15 2.68
N CYS A 64 6.17 6.49 3.30
CA CYS A 64 6.80 7.82 3.19
C CYS A 64 5.79 8.94 3.53
N ALA A 65 5.13 9.48 2.50
CA ALA A 65 3.95 10.35 2.55
C ALA A 65 4.12 11.64 3.37
N GLU A 66 5.36 12.11 3.55
CA GLU A 66 5.71 13.22 4.45
C GLU A 66 5.09 13.01 5.85
N TRP A 67 4.90 11.74 6.22
CA TRP A 67 4.18 11.33 7.41
C TRP A 67 5.16 10.90 8.49
N ASN A 68 4.77 11.11 9.74
CA ASN A 68 5.62 10.83 10.89
C ASN A 68 6.21 9.42 10.82
N PHE A 69 7.54 9.34 10.87
CA PHE A 69 8.32 8.10 10.82
C PHE A 69 7.98 7.18 9.62
N GLY A 70 7.54 7.76 8.49
CA GLY A 70 7.22 7.04 7.26
C GLY A 70 6.03 6.07 7.39
N GLY A 71 5.19 6.25 8.41
CA GLY A 71 4.07 5.38 8.74
C GLY A 71 4.37 4.30 9.78
N PHE A 72 5.64 4.05 10.14
CA PHE A 72 5.96 3.04 11.15
C PHE A 72 5.56 3.50 12.56
N PRO A 73 4.99 2.62 13.39
CA PRO A 73 4.82 2.91 14.81
C PRO A 73 6.19 3.07 15.49
N VAL A 74 6.35 4.08 16.35
CA VAL A 74 7.63 4.34 17.03
C VAL A 74 8.03 3.17 17.94
N TRP A 75 7.07 2.49 18.56
CA TRP A 75 7.33 1.31 19.40
C TRP A 75 8.02 0.17 18.62
N LEU A 76 7.80 0.10 17.29
CA LEU A 76 8.37 -0.93 16.45
C LEU A 76 9.91 -0.88 16.48
N LYS A 77 10.50 0.32 16.58
CA LYS A 77 11.96 0.51 16.65
C LYS A 77 12.61 -0.18 17.85
N TYR A 78 11.85 -0.43 18.91
CA TYR A 78 12.35 -1.02 20.15
C TYR A 78 12.09 -2.52 20.26
N VAL A 79 11.53 -3.14 19.21
CA VAL A 79 11.45 -4.60 19.13
C VAL A 79 12.89 -5.16 19.04
N PRO A 80 13.23 -6.17 19.85
CA PRO A 80 14.56 -6.78 19.81
C PRO A 80 14.99 -7.19 18.40
N ASP A 81 16.24 -6.90 18.06
CA ASP A 81 16.89 -7.27 16.79
C ASP A 81 16.21 -6.75 15.52
N ILE A 82 15.33 -5.75 15.63
CA ILE A 82 14.61 -5.24 14.48
C ILE A 82 15.51 -4.41 13.57
N ASN A 83 15.41 -4.67 12.27
CA ASN A 83 15.99 -3.84 11.23
C ASN A 83 14.96 -3.60 10.14
N PHE A 84 14.69 -2.33 9.84
CA PHE A 84 13.56 -1.95 8.99
C PHE A 84 13.90 -2.17 7.52
N ARG A 85 12.89 -2.57 6.74
CA ARG A 85 12.92 -2.60 5.28
C ARG A 85 14.12 -3.38 4.73
N THR A 86 14.39 -4.53 5.32
CA THR A 86 15.43 -5.48 4.89
C THR A 86 14.99 -6.89 5.27
N ASP A 87 15.76 -7.91 4.89
CA ASP A 87 15.46 -9.31 5.21
C ASP A 87 15.75 -9.60 6.69
N ASN A 88 14.84 -9.15 7.54
CA ASN A 88 14.90 -9.21 8.99
C ASN A 88 13.60 -9.82 9.52
N GLU A 89 13.69 -10.98 10.18
CA GLU A 89 12.52 -11.73 10.65
C GLU A 89 11.61 -10.94 11.61
N PRO A 90 12.11 -10.22 12.64
CA PRO A 90 11.28 -9.37 13.48
C PRO A 90 10.45 -8.36 12.67
N PHE A 91 11.09 -7.68 11.70
CA PHE A 91 10.40 -6.72 10.83
C PHE A 91 9.39 -7.38 9.90
N LYS A 92 9.77 -8.49 9.25
CA LYS A 92 8.90 -9.26 8.34
C LYS A 92 7.64 -9.75 9.06
N ASN A 93 7.79 -10.28 10.27
CA ASN A 93 6.67 -10.74 11.09
C ASN A 93 5.72 -9.59 11.47
N ALA A 94 6.28 -8.45 11.89
CA ALA A 94 5.47 -7.27 12.25
C ALA A 94 4.73 -6.70 11.03
N MET A 95 5.44 -6.52 9.90
CA MET A 95 4.88 -6.07 8.63
C MET A 95 3.77 -7.01 8.15
N GLN A 96 4.03 -8.31 8.08
CA GLN A 96 3.06 -9.30 7.64
C GLN A 96 1.82 -9.28 8.53
N LYS A 97 1.97 -9.20 9.85
CA LYS A 97 0.85 -9.13 10.79
C LYS A 97 -0.06 -7.92 10.51
N PHE A 98 0.52 -6.74 10.30
CA PHE A 98 -0.25 -5.54 10.00
C PHE A 98 -0.90 -5.61 8.61
N THR A 99 -0.14 -6.00 7.57
CA THR A 99 -0.67 -6.14 6.21
C THR A 99 -1.81 -7.15 6.16
N LEU A 100 -1.66 -8.31 6.81
CA LEU A 100 -2.70 -9.32 6.91
C LEU A 100 -3.96 -8.76 7.59
N LYS A 101 -3.79 -8.04 8.70
CA LYS A 101 -4.92 -7.41 9.40
C LYS A 101 -5.71 -6.47 8.48
N ILE A 102 -5.03 -5.61 7.73
CA ILE A 102 -5.69 -4.68 6.81
C ILE A 102 -6.41 -5.46 5.69
N VAL A 103 -5.76 -6.44 5.08
CA VAL A 103 -6.38 -7.25 4.03
C VAL A 103 -7.58 -8.02 4.55
N ASP A 104 -7.50 -8.65 5.72
CA ASP A 104 -8.61 -9.39 6.32
C ASP A 104 -9.78 -8.47 6.66
N MET A 105 -9.50 -7.27 7.19
CA MET A 105 -10.54 -6.26 7.42
C MET A 105 -11.25 -5.88 6.12
N MET A 106 -10.51 -5.60 5.05
CA MET A 106 -11.12 -5.28 3.75
C MET A 106 -11.91 -6.47 3.17
N LYS A 107 -11.47 -7.71 3.39
CA LYS A 107 -12.16 -8.93 2.94
C LYS A 107 -13.46 -9.19 3.68
N VAL A 108 -13.45 -9.08 5.01
CA VAL A 108 -14.64 -9.24 5.86
C VAL A 108 -15.72 -8.24 5.43
N GLU A 109 -15.29 -7.03 5.08
CA GLU A 109 -16.17 -5.95 4.62
C GLU A 109 -16.49 -6.01 3.12
N LYS A 110 -15.99 -7.02 2.40
CA LYS A 110 -16.17 -7.22 0.95
C LYS A 110 -15.77 -5.99 0.11
N LEU A 111 -14.67 -5.35 0.49
CA LEU A 111 -14.22 -4.10 -0.13
C LEU A 111 -13.28 -4.31 -1.33
N PHE A 112 -12.76 -5.51 -1.56
CA PHE A 112 -12.08 -5.82 -2.82
C PHE A 112 -13.07 -5.95 -3.98
N GLU A 113 -12.68 -5.50 -5.17
CA GLU A 113 -13.55 -5.53 -6.36
C GLU A 113 -13.97 -6.94 -6.75
N SER A 114 -13.09 -7.92 -6.54
CA SER A 114 -13.39 -9.36 -6.66
C SER A 114 -14.57 -9.84 -5.78
N GLN A 115 -14.96 -9.06 -4.76
CA GLN A 115 -16.08 -9.30 -3.86
C GLN A 115 -17.24 -8.30 -4.05
N GLY A 116 -17.17 -7.44 -5.07
CA GLY A 116 -18.13 -6.36 -5.35
C GLY A 116 -17.80 -5.02 -4.67
N GLY A 117 -16.62 -4.89 -4.07
CA GLY A 117 -16.14 -3.67 -3.42
C GLY A 117 -15.43 -2.69 -4.36
N PRO A 118 -14.98 -1.52 -3.86
CA PRO A 118 -14.33 -0.52 -4.71
C PRO A 118 -12.82 -0.76 -4.92
N ILE A 119 -12.15 -1.58 -4.11
CA ILE A 119 -10.68 -1.68 -4.15
C ILE A 119 -10.25 -2.52 -5.36
N ILE A 120 -9.66 -1.87 -6.36
CA ILE A 120 -9.19 -2.50 -7.61
C ILE A 120 -7.68 -2.76 -7.64
N LEU A 121 -6.93 -2.09 -6.76
CA LEU A 121 -5.47 -2.16 -6.70
C LEU A 121 -5.02 -2.07 -5.25
N SER A 122 -3.92 -2.74 -4.92
CA SER A 122 -3.24 -2.58 -3.64
C SER A 122 -1.74 -2.43 -3.82
N GLN A 123 -1.09 -1.63 -2.97
CA GLN A 123 0.37 -1.48 -2.97
C GLN A 123 0.99 -2.09 -1.71
N ILE A 124 2.08 -2.84 -1.91
CA ILE A 124 3.00 -3.28 -0.86
C ILE A 124 4.29 -2.47 -0.96
N GLU A 125 4.89 -2.13 0.20
CA GLU A 125 6.04 -1.23 0.27
C GLU A 125 5.79 0.13 -0.42
N HIS A 126 6.80 1.00 -0.44
CA HIS A 126 6.76 2.28 -1.14
C HIS A 126 8.18 2.72 -1.53
N GLU A 127 8.42 2.90 -2.83
CA GLU A 127 9.68 3.36 -3.41
C GLU A 127 10.92 2.61 -2.88
N TYR A 128 10.83 1.29 -2.81
CA TYR A 128 11.87 0.46 -2.20
C TYR A 128 13.07 0.20 -3.12
N GLY A 129 12.92 0.29 -4.44
CA GLY A 129 13.96 -0.12 -5.40
C GLY A 129 15.31 0.60 -5.25
N LEU A 130 15.32 1.87 -4.83
CA LEU A 130 16.57 2.58 -4.55
C LEU A 130 17.28 1.97 -3.32
N LEU A 131 16.54 1.80 -2.22
CA LEU A 131 17.07 1.21 -0.99
C LEU A 131 17.53 -0.24 -1.22
N GLU A 132 16.76 -1.02 -1.99
CA GLU A 132 17.14 -2.37 -2.41
C GLU A 132 18.51 -2.40 -3.09
N SER A 133 18.72 -1.47 -4.04
CA SER A 133 19.98 -1.36 -4.78
C SER A 133 21.15 -1.00 -3.87
N GLU A 134 20.91 -0.16 -2.85
CA GLU A 134 21.93 0.24 -1.88
C GLU A 134 22.32 -0.89 -0.91
N ILE A 135 21.34 -1.65 -0.41
CA ILE A 135 21.59 -2.70 0.58
C ILE A 135 21.88 -4.07 -0.04
N GLY A 136 21.64 -4.25 -1.34
CA GLY A 136 22.02 -5.43 -2.11
C GLY A 136 21.18 -6.66 -1.79
N ALA A 137 21.84 -7.81 -1.61
CA ALA A 137 21.18 -9.12 -1.51
C ALA A 137 20.08 -9.23 -0.43
N PRO A 138 20.25 -8.67 0.79
CA PRO A 138 19.16 -8.61 1.78
C PRO A 138 17.94 -7.83 1.29
N GLY A 139 18.14 -6.74 0.54
CA GLY A 139 17.04 -5.97 -0.03
C GLY A 139 16.29 -6.78 -1.08
N LYS A 140 17.04 -7.49 -1.94
CA LYS A 140 16.47 -8.38 -2.95
C LYS A 140 15.68 -9.54 -2.34
N ALA A 141 16.17 -10.12 -1.25
CA ALA A 141 15.46 -11.16 -0.53
C ALA A 141 14.16 -10.61 0.08
N TYR A 142 14.21 -9.41 0.67
CA TYR A 142 13.07 -8.74 1.27
C TYR A 142 11.99 -8.34 0.25
N SER A 143 12.35 -7.70 -0.87
CA SER A 143 11.37 -7.27 -1.88
C SER A 143 10.64 -8.47 -2.50
N ASN A 144 11.37 -9.55 -2.80
CA ASN A 144 10.79 -10.81 -3.25
C ASN A 144 9.85 -11.43 -2.20
N TRP A 145 10.26 -11.45 -0.93
CA TRP A 145 9.42 -11.92 0.17
C TRP A 145 8.14 -11.09 0.29
N ALA A 146 8.25 -9.75 0.26
CA ALA A 146 7.12 -8.85 0.44
C ALA A 146 6.08 -9.05 -0.68
N ALA A 147 6.53 -9.12 -1.93
CA ALA A 147 5.68 -9.41 -3.08
C ALA A 147 5.00 -10.79 -2.97
N LYS A 148 5.76 -11.84 -2.63
CA LYS A 148 5.21 -13.20 -2.46
C LYS A 148 4.18 -13.25 -1.32
N MET A 149 4.46 -12.56 -0.21
CA MET A 149 3.58 -12.50 0.95
C MET A 149 2.22 -11.93 0.56
N VAL A 150 2.18 -10.77 -0.09
CA VAL A 150 0.90 -10.11 -0.42
C VAL A 150 0.13 -10.79 -1.54
N VAL A 151 0.82 -11.37 -2.52
CA VAL A 151 0.18 -12.19 -3.55
C VAL A 151 -0.48 -13.42 -2.92
N GLY A 152 0.20 -14.05 -1.94
CA GLY A 152 -0.35 -15.16 -1.17
C GLY A 152 -1.56 -14.80 -0.31
N LEU A 153 -1.84 -13.52 -0.07
CA LEU A 153 -3.04 -13.10 0.65
C LEU A 153 -4.31 -13.20 -0.20
N ASN A 154 -4.22 -13.45 -1.52
CA ASN A 154 -5.38 -13.74 -2.40
C ASN A 154 -6.50 -12.69 -2.26
N THR A 155 -6.18 -11.41 -2.50
CA THR A 155 -7.17 -10.31 -2.52
C THR A 155 -8.12 -10.38 -3.72
N GLY A 156 -7.73 -11.12 -4.76
CA GLY A 156 -8.46 -11.21 -6.03
C GLY A 156 -8.30 -9.99 -6.93
N VAL A 157 -7.46 -9.03 -6.55
CA VAL A 157 -7.14 -7.84 -7.36
C VAL A 157 -5.62 -7.67 -7.46
N PRO A 158 -5.10 -6.97 -8.50
CA PRO A 158 -3.65 -6.83 -8.69
C PRO A 158 -2.94 -6.08 -7.55
N TRP A 159 -1.67 -6.45 -7.34
CA TRP A 159 -0.75 -5.75 -6.46
C TRP A 159 0.25 -4.92 -7.27
N VAL A 160 0.64 -3.78 -6.72
CA VAL A 160 1.63 -2.88 -7.31
C VAL A 160 2.79 -2.59 -6.34
N MET A 161 3.93 -2.19 -6.89
CA MET A 161 5.09 -1.63 -6.16
C MET A 161 5.63 -0.44 -6.96
N CYS A 162 5.60 0.76 -6.36
CA CYS A 162 6.10 1.96 -7.03
C CYS A 162 7.63 2.07 -6.94
N LYS A 163 8.27 2.56 -8.02
CA LYS A 163 9.74 2.62 -8.19
C LYS A 163 10.44 1.31 -7.81
N GLN A 164 9.95 0.20 -8.36
CA GLN A 164 10.47 -1.14 -8.11
C GLN A 164 10.70 -1.88 -9.44
N ASP A 165 11.80 -1.57 -10.12
CA ASP A 165 12.04 -2.04 -11.50
C ASP A 165 12.06 -3.56 -11.64
N ASP A 166 12.39 -4.28 -10.58
CA ASP A 166 12.48 -5.73 -10.54
C ASP A 166 11.36 -6.40 -9.73
N ALA A 167 10.21 -5.72 -9.58
CA ALA A 167 9.02 -6.28 -8.93
C ALA A 167 8.64 -7.64 -9.56
N PRO A 168 8.61 -8.73 -8.77
CA PRO A 168 8.37 -10.06 -9.31
C PRO A 168 6.92 -10.22 -9.72
N ASP A 169 6.66 -11.10 -10.68
CA ASP A 169 5.30 -11.43 -11.06
C ASP A 169 4.49 -12.04 -9.91
N PRO A 170 3.17 -11.79 -9.85
CA PRO A 170 2.36 -10.97 -10.78
C PRO A 170 2.32 -9.45 -10.46
N VAL A 171 3.18 -8.95 -9.56
CA VAL A 171 3.16 -7.56 -9.09
C VAL A 171 3.55 -6.59 -10.21
N ILE A 172 2.81 -5.49 -10.34
CA ILE A 172 3.05 -4.46 -11.37
C ILE A 172 3.98 -3.39 -10.78
N ASN A 173 5.11 -3.13 -11.42
CA ASN A 173 5.93 -1.97 -11.08
C ASN A 173 5.32 -0.69 -11.67
N THR A 174 5.35 0.39 -10.89
CA THR A 174 4.74 1.68 -11.29
C THR A 174 5.72 2.83 -11.15
N CYS A 175 5.41 3.95 -11.79
CA CYS A 175 6.22 5.17 -11.77
C CYS A 175 5.63 6.25 -10.86
N ASN A 176 6.50 7.09 -10.30
CA ASN A 176 6.18 8.28 -9.51
C ASN A 176 7.07 9.43 -10.00
N GLY A 177 6.55 10.66 -10.00
CA GLY A 177 7.33 11.83 -10.40
C GLY A 177 6.49 12.99 -10.91
N PHE A 178 7.17 14.02 -11.43
CA PHE A 178 6.55 15.08 -12.23
C PHE A 178 6.17 14.60 -13.64
N TYR A 179 6.94 13.64 -14.18
CA TYR A 179 6.73 13.06 -15.49
C TYR A 179 7.02 11.55 -15.41
N CYS A 180 6.23 10.75 -16.13
CA CYS A 180 6.40 9.30 -16.28
C CYS A 180 6.13 8.84 -17.73
N ASP A 181 6.20 9.75 -18.70
CA ASP A 181 6.04 9.47 -20.13
C ASP A 181 7.14 8.52 -20.65
N TYR A 182 8.34 8.57 -20.07
CA TYR A 182 9.44 7.64 -20.38
C TYR A 182 9.25 6.22 -19.80
N PHE A 183 8.43 6.06 -18.76
CA PHE A 183 8.34 4.81 -18.01
C PHE A 183 7.70 3.68 -18.83
N SER A 184 8.24 2.47 -18.69
CA SER A 184 7.63 1.22 -19.13
C SER A 184 7.70 0.19 -18.01
N PRO A 185 6.66 -0.64 -17.82
CA PRO A 185 6.70 -1.68 -16.80
C PRO A 185 7.74 -2.75 -17.16
N ASN A 186 8.16 -3.52 -16.16
CA ASN A 186 9.27 -4.47 -16.27
C ASN A 186 8.96 -5.72 -17.10
N LYS A 187 7.71 -5.86 -17.56
CA LYS A 187 7.23 -6.92 -18.46
C LYS A 187 6.22 -6.34 -19.44
N ALA A 188 6.26 -6.81 -20.69
CA ALA A 188 5.42 -6.28 -21.78
C ALA A 188 3.91 -6.51 -21.59
N TYR A 189 3.50 -7.51 -20.82
CA TYR A 189 2.08 -7.78 -20.51
C TYR A 189 1.55 -7.02 -19.30
N LYS A 190 2.40 -6.27 -18.60
CA LYS A 190 1.95 -5.41 -17.48
C LYS A 190 1.53 -4.05 -18.05
N PRO A 191 0.46 -3.43 -17.51
CA PRO A 191 0.08 -2.09 -17.93
C PRO A 191 1.08 -1.04 -17.43
N LYS A 192 1.22 0.05 -18.17
CA LYS A 192 1.92 1.24 -17.71
C LYS A 192 1.06 1.98 -16.70
N MET A 193 1.59 2.27 -15.51
CA MET A 193 0.86 2.96 -14.44
C MET A 193 1.72 4.03 -13.76
N TRP A 194 1.14 5.20 -13.53
CA TRP A 194 1.75 6.33 -12.84
C TRP A 194 1.00 6.55 -11.53
N THR A 195 1.59 6.15 -10.40
CA THR A 195 0.93 6.14 -9.08
C THR A 195 1.01 7.47 -8.35
N GLU A 196 1.96 8.33 -8.69
CA GLU A 196 2.09 9.68 -8.10
C GLU A 196 2.49 10.70 -9.15
N ALA A 197 1.50 11.39 -9.71
CA ALA A 197 1.70 12.63 -10.44
C ALA A 197 1.78 13.77 -9.44
N TRP A 198 2.98 14.27 -9.17
CA TRP A 198 3.19 15.33 -8.19
C TRP A 198 2.54 16.64 -8.67
N THR A 199 1.56 17.13 -7.90
CA THR A 199 0.70 18.29 -8.21
C THR A 199 1.22 19.59 -7.62
#